data_AF-A0A4V2DW47-F1
#
_entry.id   AF-A0A4V2DW47-F1
#
_cell.length_a   1.000
_cell.length_b   1.000
_cell.length_c   1.000
_cell.angle_alpha   90.00
_cell.angle_beta   90.00
_cell.angle_gamma   90.00
#
_symmetry.space_group_name_H-M   'P 1'
#
loop_
_entity.id
_entity.type
_entity.pdbx_description
1 polymer ?
#
loop_
_entity_poly.entity_id
_entity_poly.type
_entity_poly.pdbx_seq_one_letter_code
_entity_poly.pdbx_strand_id
1 'polypeptide(L)'
;MTTTSLIDIYKNLAFILSKSEAYNSALLRSKQKVAQSNISEINNFIQKELKQISTTSSTLTYFEKRYFDVLSTLSLYPLTTIDVGDFQYIIAQWQSPINQLIFEIIN
;
A
#
# COMPACT_ATOMS: atom_id res chain seq x y z
N MET A 1 10.00 -22.94 -0.36
CA MET A 1 9.29 -21.77 -0.91
C MET A 1 8.35 -21.27 0.17
N THR A 2 8.46 -20.00 0.57
CA THR A 2 7.63 -19.43 1.63
C THR A 2 6.48 -18.66 0.99
N THR A 3 5.27 -19.19 1.11
CA THR A 3 4.03 -18.44 0.92
C THR A 3 4.04 -17.22 1.83
N THR A 4 3.46 -16.11 1.38
CA THR A 4 3.35 -14.93 2.24
C THR A 4 2.30 -15.25 3.30
N SER A 5 2.70 -15.33 4.56
CA SER A 5 1.75 -15.69 5.61
C SER A 5 0.69 -14.59 5.77
N LEU A 6 -0.49 -14.94 6.30
CA LEU A 6 -1.53 -13.96 6.60
C LEU A 6 -1.03 -12.83 7.52
N ILE A 7 -0.14 -13.16 8.45
CA ILE A 7 0.51 -12.21 9.37
C ILE A 7 1.43 -11.26 8.59
N ASP A 8 2.15 -11.76 7.60
CA ASP A 8 3.03 -10.93 6.77
C ASP A 8 2.21 -10.00 5.87
N ILE A 9 1.11 -10.49 5.27
CA ILE A 9 0.15 -9.67 4.53
C ILE A 9 -0.34 -8.52 5.41
N TYR A 10 -0.81 -8.82 6.63
CA TYR A 10 -1.27 -7.80 7.56
C TYR A 10 -0.18 -6.75 7.89
N LYS A 11 1.03 -7.20 8.20
CA LYS A 11 2.17 -6.30 8.51
C LYS A 11 2.51 -5.41 7.31
N ASN A 12 2.48 -5.96 6.11
CA ASN A 12 2.77 -5.22 4.88
C ASN A 12 1.71 -4.16 4.61
N LEU A 13 0.43 -4.48 4.77
CA LEU A 13 -0.67 -3.52 4.66
C LEU A 13 -0.56 -2.42 5.73
N ALA A 14 -0.24 -2.77 6.97
CA ALA A 14 -0.03 -1.80 8.06
C ALA A 14 1.17 -0.88 7.78
N PHE A 15 2.26 -1.41 7.20
CA PHE A 15 3.40 -0.61 6.77
C PHE A 15 2.99 0.44 5.72
N ILE A 16 2.23 0.03 4.71
CA ILE A 16 1.74 0.93 3.66
C ILE A 16 0.86 2.04 4.27
N LEU A 17 -0.07 1.68 5.15
CA LEU A 17 -0.92 2.67 5.83
C LEU A 17 -0.08 3.65 6.64
N SER A 18 0.82 3.16 7.49
CA SER A 18 1.67 4.03 8.32
C SER A 18 2.49 5.02 7.49
N LYS A 19 3.07 4.56 6.37
CA LYS A 19 3.81 5.45 5.46
C LYS A 19 2.91 6.45 4.74
N SER A 20 1.70 6.05 4.37
CA SER A 20 0.71 6.96 3.74
C SER A 20 0.24 8.05 4.72
N GLU A 21 0.10 7.74 6.01
CA GLU A 21 -0.17 8.73 7.06
C GLU A 21 1.01 9.67 7.29
N ALA A 22 2.24 9.14 7.26
CA ALA A 22 3.45 9.95 7.34
C ALA A 22 3.58 10.90 6.13
N TYR A 23 3.19 10.45 4.93
CA TYR A 23 3.06 11.28 3.74
C TYR A 23 2.01 12.38 3.93
N ASN A 24 0.80 12.03 4.37
CA ASN A 24 -0.28 12.97 4.67
C ASN A 24 0.17 14.07 5.65
N SER A 25 0.82 13.64 6.74
CA SER A 25 1.37 14.53 7.76
C SER A 25 2.49 15.43 7.23
N ALA A 26 3.32 14.93 6.31
CA ALA A 26 4.37 15.71 5.68
C ALA A 26 3.79 16.78 4.74
N LEU A 27 2.75 16.46 3.98
CA LEU A 27 2.04 17.44 3.14
C LEU A 27 1.42 18.56 3.98
N LEU A 28 0.71 18.21 5.06
CA LEU A 28 0.13 19.20 6.00
C LEU A 28 1.17 20.17 6.58
N ARG A 29 2.40 19.68 6.78
CA ARG A 29 3.52 20.49 7.30
C ARG A 29 4.37 21.13 6.19
N SER A 30 3.92 21.11 4.93
CA SER A 30 4.66 21.61 3.77
C SER A 30 6.07 21.01 3.62
N LYS A 31 6.28 19.79 4.11
CA LYS A 31 7.57 19.07 4.04
C LYS A 31 7.65 18.21 2.77
N GLN A 32 7.64 18.85 1.60
CA GLN A 32 7.58 18.18 0.29
C GLN A 32 8.65 17.09 0.10
N LYS A 33 9.90 17.33 0.50
CA LYS A 33 10.98 16.31 0.41
C LYS A 33 10.67 15.05 1.24
N VAL A 34 10.09 15.23 2.43
CA VAL A 34 9.70 14.10 3.30
C VAL A 34 8.51 13.36 2.70
N ALA A 35 7.53 14.09 2.16
CA ALA A 35 6.40 13.52 1.44
C ALA A 35 6.85 12.66 0.24
N GLN A 36 7.78 13.18 -0.57
CA GLN A 36 8.37 12.46 -1.70
C GLN A 36 9.15 11.20 -1.27
N SER A 37 9.88 11.25 -0.15
CA SER A 37 10.55 10.08 0.42
C SER A 37 9.54 8.99 0.79
N ASN A 38 8.48 9.36 1.51
CA ASN A 38 7.44 8.40 1.92
C ASN A 38 6.74 7.76 0.71
N ILE A 39 6.38 8.54 -0.32
CA ILE A 39 5.81 8.00 -1.56
C ILE A 39 6.79 7.03 -2.23
N SER A 40 8.06 7.41 -2.33
CA SER A 40 9.09 6.57 -2.97
C SER A 40 9.24 5.24 -2.25
N GLU A 41 9.24 5.25 -0.92
CA GLU A 41 9.29 4.05 -0.09
C GLU A 41 8.07 3.15 -0.30
N ILE A 42 6.85 3.73 -0.32
CA ILE A 42 5.61 2.99 -0.59
C ILE A 42 5.66 2.32 -1.97
N ASN A 43 5.97 3.10 -3.01
CA ASN A 43 5.96 2.61 -4.39
C ASN A 43 7.01 1.51 -4.59
N ASN A 44 8.22 1.70 -4.06
CA ASN A 44 9.27 0.68 -4.12
C ASN A 44 8.87 -0.61 -3.38
N PHE A 45 8.23 -0.48 -2.23
CA PHE A 45 7.72 -1.61 -1.48
C PHE A 45 6.65 -2.39 -2.26
N ILE A 46 5.64 -1.70 -2.80
CA ILE A 46 4.57 -2.31 -3.60
C ILE A 46 5.16 -3.08 -4.80
N GLN A 47 6.09 -2.47 -5.55
CA GLN A 47 6.72 -3.13 -6.70
C GLN A 47 7.51 -4.39 -6.29
N LYS A 48 8.21 -4.33 -5.16
CA LYS A 48 8.96 -5.47 -4.63
C LYS A 48 8.02 -6.63 -4.28
N GLU A 49 6.92 -6.34 -3.59
CA GLU A 49 5.93 -7.34 -3.17
C GLU A 49 5.21 -7.95 -4.37
N LEU A 50 4.75 -7.14 -5.33
CA LEU A 50 4.15 -7.63 -6.57
C LEU A 50 5.08 -8.57 -7.33
N LYS A 51 6.36 -8.19 -7.45
CA LYS A 51 7.37 -9.05 -8.08
C LYS A 51 7.50 -10.38 -7.35
N GLN A 52 7.60 -10.36 -6.01
CA GLN A 52 7.71 -11.58 -5.20
C GLN A 52 6.51 -12.51 -5.42
N ILE A 53 5.29 -11.98 -5.37
CA ILE A 53 4.06 -12.76 -5.60
C ILE A 53 4.05 -13.33 -7.02
N SER A 54 4.34 -12.51 -8.04
CA SER A 54 4.33 -12.94 -9.45
C SER A 54 5.37 -14.02 -9.78
N THR A 55 6.49 -14.05 -9.06
CA THR A 55 7.52 -15.10 -9.21
C THR A 55 7.15 -16.42 -8.53
N THR A 56 6.09 -16.43 -7.74
CA THR A 56 5.65 -17.63 -7.01
C THR A 56 4.70 -18.43 -7.90
N SER A 57 5.21 -19.51 -8.50
CA SER A 57 4.49 -20.38 -9.47
C SER A 57 3.36 -21.24 -8.87
N SER A 58 2.98 -21.02 -7.60
CA SER A 58 1.92 -21.78 -6.93
C SER A 58 0.58 -21.06 -6.99
N THR A 59 -0.52 -21.83 -7.03
CA THR A 59 -1.88 -21.32 -6.86
C THR A 59 -1.94 -20.45 -5.59
N LEU A 60 -2.25 -19.16 -5.74
CA LEU A 60 -2.39 -18.24 -4.63
C LEU A 60 -3.56 -18.65 -3.74
N THR A 61 -3.38 -18.55 -2.42
CA THR A 61 -4.51 -18.61 -1.49
C THR A 61 -5.46 -17.44 -1.70
N TYR A 62 -6.66 -17.51 -1.10
CA TYR A 62 -7.64 -16.42 -1.17
C TYR A 62 -7.03 -15.07 -0.76
N PHE A 63 -6.36 -15.00 0.40
CA PHE A 63 -5.80 -13.76 0.91
C PHE A 63 -4.57 -13.29 0.12
N GLU A 64 -3.73 -14.19 -0.39
CA GLU A 64 -2.63 -13.80 -1.28
C GLU A 64 -3.14 -13.20 -2.59
N LYS A 65 -4.22 -13.74 -3.15
CA LYS A 65 -4.87 -13.18 -4.34
C LYS A 65 -5.47 -11.80 -4.03
N ARG A 66 -6.23 -11.65 -2.94
CA ARG A 66 -6.77 -10.35 -2.53
C ARG A 66 -5.67 -9.32 -2.27
N TYR A 67 -4.57 -9.74 -1.64
CA TYR A 67 -3.40 -8.90 -1.41
C TYR A 67 -2.75 -8.45 -2.73
N PHE A 68 -2.56 -9.38 -3.67
CA PHE A 68 -2.07 -9.06 -5.01
C PHE A 68 -2.97 -8.05 -5.75
N ASP A 69 -4.29 -8.22 -5.68
CA ASP A 69 -5.26 -7.31 -6.31
C ASP A 69 -5.20 -5.91 -5.69
N VAL A 70 -5.09 -5.82 -4.36
CA VAL A 70 -4.89 -4.55 -3.65
C VAL A 70 -3.59 -3.89 -4.11
N LEU A 71 -2.46 -4.58 -4.04
CA LEU A 71 -1.16 -4.02 -4.46
C LEU A 71 -1.16 -3.58 -5.93
N SER A 72 -1.79 -4.36 -6.81
CA SER A 72 -1.91 -4.03 -8.24
C SER A 72 -2.73 -2.76 -8.43
N THR A 73 -3.84 -2.61 -7.70
CA THR A 73 -4.66 -1.39 -7.71
C THR A 73 -3.86 -0.17 -7.26
N LEU A 74 -3.12 -0.29 -6.15
CA LEU A 74 -2.28 0.81 -5.65
C LEU A 74 -1.13 1.15 -6.62
N SER A 75 -0.59 0.16 -7.33
CA SER A 75 0.44 0.36 -8.36
C SER A 75 -0.09 1.06 -9.61
N LEU A 76 -1.36 0.83 -9.99
CA LEU A 76 -1.99 1.50 -11.12
C LEU A 76 -2.31 2.96 -10.81
N TYR A 77 -2.63 3.25 -9.55
CA TYR A 77 -2.94 4.59 -9.05
C TYR A 77 -1.99 4.96 -7.90
N PRO A 78 -0.67 5.16 -8.18
CA PRO A 78 0.29 5.46 -7.13
C PRO A 78 -0.01 6.83 -6.51
N LEU A 79 0.27 6.97 -5.21
CA LEU A 79 0.32 8.29 -4.59
C LEU A 79 1.40 9.10 -5.32
N THR A 80 1.03 10.27 -5.82
CA THR A 80 1.96 11.24 -6.42
C THR A 80 1.98 12.49 -5.55
N THR A 81 3.00 13.34 -5.68
CA THR A 81 2.97 14.66 -5.06
C THR A 81 1.87 15.47 -5.75
N ILE A 82 0.70 15.53 -5.13
CA ILE A 82 -0.41 16.34 -5.60
C ILE A 82 -0.21 17.72 -5.00
N ASP A 83 -0.04 18.72 -5.87
CA ASP A 83 -0.28 20.09 -5.47
C ASP A 83 -1.81 20.26 -5.39
N VAL A 84 -2.28 21.02 -4.40
CA VAL A 84 -3.67 21.49 -4.22
C VAL A 84 -4.66 20.62 -3.40
N GLY A 85 -5.25 21.27 -2.38
CA GLY A 85 -6.64 21.15 -1.90
C GLY A 85 -7.09 19.83 -1.28
N ASP A 86 -7.25 18.79 -2.09
CA ASP A 86 -8.07 17.61 -1.79
C ASP A 86 -7.25 16.35 -1.49
N PHE A 87 -5.96 16.49 -1.19
CA PHE A 87 -5.05 15.36 -0.96
C PHE A 87 -5.54 14.42 0.16
N GLN A 88 -6.26 14.92 1.16
CA GLN A 88 -6.82 14.08 2.23
C GLN A 88 -7.90 13.11 1.70
N TYR A 89 -8.80 13.59 0.85
CA TYR A 89 -9.82 12.75 0.22
C TYR A 89 -9.18 11.70 -0.68
N ILE A 90 -8.17 12.11 -1.46
CA ILE A 90 -7.45 11.21 -2.36
C ILE A 90 -6.72 10.12 -1.57
N ILE A 91 -6.05 10.48 -0.47
CA ILE A 91 -5.39 9.51 0.42
C ILE A 91 -6.41 8.53 1.01
N ALA A 92 -7.56 9.01 1.48
CA ALA A 92 -8.60 8.14 2.04
C ALA A 92 -9.14 7.13 0.99
N GLN A 93 -9.39 7.59 -0.24
CA GLN A 93 -9.80 6.71 -1.34
C GLN A 93 -8.70 5.69 -1.69
N TRP A 94 -7.46 6.13 -1.73
CA TRP A 94 -6.31 5.27 -1.99
C TRP A 94 -6.10 4.21 -0.89
N GLN A 95 -6.35 4.55 0.38
CA GLN A 95 -6.27 3.64 1.52
C GLN A 95 -7.46 2.66 1.61
N SER A 96 -8.60 2.96 1.00
CA SER A 96 -9.83 2.15 1.06
C SER A 96 -9.62 0.65 0.78
N PRO A 97 -8.99 0.22 -0.33
CA PRO A 97 -8.77 -1.20 -0.61
C PRO A 97 -7.87 -1.89 0.43
N ILE A 98 -6.93 -1.15 1.05
CA ILE A 98 -6.07 -1.66 2.12
C ILE A 98 -6.91 -1.91 3.37
N ASN A 99 -7.72 -0.94 3.77
CA ASN A 99 -8.59 -1.01 4.95
C ASN A 99 -9.62 -2.15 4.82
N GLN A 100 -10.19 -2.33 3.63
CA GLN A 100 -11.12 -3.44 3.36
C GLN A 100 -10.44 -4.81 3.56
N LEU A 101 -9.22 -4.99 3.02
CA LEU A 101 -8.50 -6.25 3.18
C LEU A 101 -8.06 -6.49 4.63
N ILE A 102 -7.62 -5.45 5.35
CA ILE A 102 -7.32 -5.58 6.79
C ILE A 102 -8.58 -6.04 7.55
N PHE A 103 -9.73 -5.44 7.26
CA PHE A 103 -11.00 -5.84 7.88
C PHE A 103 -11.33 -7.31 7.58
N GLU A 104 -11.15 -7.77 6.35
CA GLU A 104 -11.33 -9.19 6.00
C GLU A 104 -10.36 -10.14 6.71
N ILE A 105 -9.14 -9.69 7.04
CA ILE A 105 -8.13 -10.51 7.73
C ILE A 105 -8.45 -10.69 9.22
N ILE A 106 -9.05 -9.68 9.86
CA ILE A 106 -9.30 -9.65 11.30
C ILE A 106 -10.68 -10.18 11.73
N ASN A 107 -11.58 -10.44 10.78
CA ASN A 107 -12.88 -11.08 11.01
C ASN A 107 -12.83 -12.56 10.66
#